data_AF-A0A3C0BX80-F1
#
_entry.id   AF-A0A3C0BX80-F1
#
_cell.length_a   1.000
_cell.length_b   1.000
_cell.length_c   1.000
_cell.angle_alpha   90.00
_cell.angle_beta   90.00
_cell.angle_gamma   90.00
#
_symmetry.space_group_name_H-M   'P 1'
#
loop_
_entity.id
_entity.type
_entity.pdbx_description
1 polymer ?
#
loop_
_entity_poly.entity_id
_entity_poly.type
_entity_poly.pdbx_seq_one_letter_code
_entity_poly.pdbx_strand_id
1 'polypeptide(L)'
;MVLRLKITLAFAATALMAVLVSVTLAAMVPNPLLAALLSMIIAAALAAGIGYMFGGIVAQALADLNGVILRFTKWDMDGIVPHAARADEIGDIAKALKAFQADAIRWSESHKSEQDSQIQGRLASQQRTEELIHQFRSSIAGILGAFADSARTMDETARALSTVASDTNERVGVVASASDEASANVQTVAATAEELAVSVGEIGTRVSTASRIVNQVTENARIANLKVEGLASAAQRIGDVVSLIQDVAAQTNLLALNA
;
A
#
# COMPACT_ATOMS: atom_id res chain seq x y z
N MET A 1 -45.03 20.08 67.59
CA MET A 1 -45.74 19.55 68.78
C MET A 1 -46.27 18.19 68.38
N VAL A 2 -45.81 17.14 69.05
CA VAL A 2 -46.07 15.73 68.72
C VAL A 2 -47.58 15.50 68.53
N LEU A 3 -48.02 14.88 67.44
CA LEU A 3 -49.42 14.55 67.16
C LEU A 3 -50.02 13.78 68.32
N ARG A 4 -49.26 12.84 68.89
CA ARG A 4 -49.62 12.14 70.13
C ARG A 4 -49.95 13.11 71.26
N LEU A 5 -49.16 14.17 71.46
CA LEU A 5 -49.39 15.16 72.51
C LEU A 5 -50.69 15.96 72.28
N LYS A 6 -50.99 16.33 71.03
CA LYS A 6 -52.25 17.01 70.69
C LYS A 6 -53.47 16.11 70.90
N ILE A 7 -53.37 14.85 70.50
CA ILE A 7 -54.43 13.85 70.69
C ILE A 7 -54.64 13.61 72.19
N THR A 8 -53.57 13.40 72.97
CA THR A 8 -53.68 13.21 74.42
C THR A 8 -54.25 14.44 75.13
N LEU A 9 -53.89 15.65 74.72
CA LEU A 9 -54.46 16.88 75.28
C LEU A 9 -55.94 17.06 74.91
N ALA A 10 -56.35 16.69 73.70
CA ALA A 10 -57.75 16.75 73.28
C ALA A 10 -58.62 15.73 74.06
N PHE A 11 -58.11 14.52 74.28
CA PHE A 11 -58.76 13.51 75.13
C PHE A 11 -58.79 13.94 76.62
N ALA A 12 -57.72 14.55 77.12
CA ALA A 12 -57.70 15.09 78.48
C ALA A 12 -58.69 16.26 78.66
N ALA A 13 -58.78 17.18 77.68
CA ALA A 13 -59.72 18.29 77.68
C ALA A 13 -61.17 17.82 77.60
N THR A 14 -61.47 16.77 76.81
CA THR A 14 -62.81 16.16 76.78
C THR A 14 -63.17 15.44 78.06
N ALA A 15 -62.22 14.72 78.66
CA ALA A 15 -62.43 14.12 79.98
C ALA A 15 -62.75 15.19 81.04
N LEU A 16 -62.01 16.31 81.03
CA LEU A 16 -62.26 17.45 81.92
C LEU A 16 -63.64 18.09 81.67
N MET A 17 -64.00 18.32 80.41
CA MET A 17 -65.33 18.85 80.03
C MET A 17 -66.46 17.91 80.41
N ALA A 18 -66.27 16.60 80.25
CA ALA A 18 -67.25 15.59 80.64
C ALA A 18 -67.50 15.61 82.16
N VAL A 19 -66.45 15.77 82.96
CA VAL A 19 -66.56 15.95 84.42
C VAL A 19 -67.26 17.26 84.78
N LEU A 20 -66.97 18.36 84.08
CA LEU A 20 -67.63 19.64 84.32
C LEU A 20 -69.14 19.58 83.99
N VAL A 21 -69.47 18.94 82.86
CA VAL A 21 -70.86 18.71 82.43
C VAL A 21 -71.58 17.81 83.43
N SER A 22 -70.93 16.76 83.97
CA SER A 22 -71.57 15.89 84.96
C SER A 22 -71.86 16.62 86.27
N VAL A 23 -70.93 17.44 86.78
CA VAL A 23 -71.12 18.25 88.00
C VAL A 23 -72.23 19.29 87.82
N THR A 24 -72.27 19.96 86.67
CA THR A 24 -73.30 20.99 86.40
C THR A 24 -74.70 20.38 86.20
N LEU A 25 -74.82 19.25 85.49
CA LEU A 25 -76.11 18.55 85.34
C LEU A 25 -76.63 18.04 86.69
N ALA A 26 -75.75 17.55 87.57
CA ALA A 26 -76.13 17.09 88.89
C ALA A 26 -76.70 18.22 89.78
N ALA A 27 -76.28 19.47 89.56
CA ALA A 27 -76.82 20.62 90.28
C ALA A 27 -78.16 21.14 89.70
N MET A 28 -78.43 20.89 88.42
CA MET A 28 -79.59 21.45 87.70
C MET A 28 -80.79 20.49 87.65
N VAL A 29 -80.56 19.17 87.73
CA VAL A 29 -81.58 18.14 87.55
C VAL A 29 -81.92 17.49 88.89
N PRO A 30 -83.19 17.51 89.36
CA PRO A 30 -83.56 17.03 90.70
C PRO A 30 -83.48 15.50 90.87
N ASN A 31 -83.33 14.72 89.79
CA ASN A 31 -83.17 13.26 89.85
C ASN A 31 -81.71 12.85 89.55
N PRO A 32 -80.98 12.30 90.54
CA PRO A 32 -79.56 11.98 90.39
C PRO A 32 -79.28 10.87 89.36
N LEU A 33 -80.21 9.92 89.18
CA LEU A 33 -80.07 8.85 88.17
C LEU A 33 -80.17 9.41 86.75
N LEU A 34 -81.06 10.39 86.56
CA LEU A 34 -81.30 11.02 85.26
C LEU A 34 -80.13 11.96 84.88
N ALA A 35 -79.55 12.66 85.87
CA ALA A 35 -78.34 13.47 85.69
C ALA A 35 -77.11 12.61 85.31
N ALA A 36 -76.93 11.44 85.95
CA ALA A 36 -75.84 10.51 85.63
C ALA A 36 -75.96 9.92 84.21
N LEU A 37 -77.17 9.53 83.79
CA LEU A 37 -77.40 9.02 82.43
C LEU A 37 -77.14 10.07 81.35
N LEU A 38 -77.65 11.29 81.53
CA LEU A 38 -77.45 12.38 80.57
C LEU A 38 -75.98 12.79 80.46
N SER A 39 -75.25 12.84 81.57
CA SER A 39 -73.81 13.15 81.55
C SER A 39 -72.98 12.06 80.87
N MET A 40 -73.33 10.77 81.05
CA MET A 40 -72.68 9.66 80.35
C MET A 40 -72.90 9.73 78.83
N ILE A 41 -74.12 10.07 78.39
CA ILE A 41 -74.44 10.24 76.97
C ILE A 41 -73.65 11.41 76.37
N ILE A 42 -73.58 12.55 77.07
CA ILE A 42 -72.83 13.72 76.59
C ILE A 42 -71.33 13.43 76.55
N ALA A 43 -70.78 12.76 77.56
CA ALA A 43 -69.38 12.34 77.59
C ALA A 43 -69.04 11.40 76.42
N ALA A 44 -69.91 10.41 76.16
CA ALA A 44 -69.76 9.49 75.03
C ALA A 44 -69.85 10.21 73.69
N ALA A 45 -70.78 11.16 73.54
CA ALA A 45 -70.93 11.98 72.33
C ALA A 45 -69.71 12.88 72.09
N LEU A 46 -69.16 13.50 73.14
CA LEU A 46 -67.95 14.32 73.05
C LEU A 46 -66.71 13.47 72.69
N ALA A 47 -66.54 12.31 73.31
CA ALA A 47 -65.45 11.39 72.99
C ALA A 47 -65.54 10.85 71.55
N ALA A 48 -66.75 10.47 71.11
CA ALA A 48 -67.00 10.03 69.74
C ALA A 48 -66.77 11.17 68.73
N GLY A 49 -67.20 12.39 69.05
CA GLY A 49 -66.99 13.57 68.20
C GLY A 49 -65.51 13.90 68.00
N ILE A 50 -64.72 13.93 69.08
CA ILE A 50 -63.27 14.14 69.01
C ILE A 50 -62.58 12.96 68.30
N GLY A 51 -62.97 11.73 68.61
CA GLY A 51 -62.44 10.54 67.94
C GLY A 51 -62.68 10.56 66.44
N TYR A 52 -63.88 10.95 66.00
CA TYR A 52 -64.23 11.08 64.59
C TYR A 52 -63.46 12.22 63.91
N MET A 53 -63.35 13.39 64.56
CA MET A 53 -62.61 14.54 64.01
C MET A 53 -61.11 14.24 63.84
N PHE A 54 -60.44 13.69 64.85
CA PHE A 54 -59.01 13.37 64.76
C PHE A 54 -58.75 12.11 63.92
N GLY A 55 -59.61 11.11 64.03
CA GLY A 55 -59.53 9.87 63.26
C GLY A 55 -59.62 10.12 61.76
N GLY A 56 -60.56 10.96 61.32
CA GLY A 56 -60.70 11.34 59.91
C GLY A 56 -59.45 12.03 59.35
N ILE A 57 -58.88 12.99 60.10
CA ILE A 57 -57.69 13.76 59.68
C ILE A 57 -56.45 12.86 59.57
N VAL A 58 -56.24 11.94 60.52
CA VAL A 58 -55.09 11.03 60.50
C VAL A 58 -55.26 9.93 59.45
N ALA A 59 -56.45 9.33 59.35
CA ALA A 59 -56.73 8.29 58.37
C ALA A 59 -56.58 8.80 56.94
N GLN A 60 -57.07 10.01 56.65
CA GLN A 60 -56.90 10.63 55.33
C GLN A 60 -55.43 10.92 55.03
N ALA A 61 -54.67 11.49 55.98
CA ALA A 61 -53.26 11.77 55.75
C ALA A 61 -52.42 10.50 55.54
N LEU A 62 -52.73 9.40 56.24
CA LEU A 62 -52.09 8.11 56.00
C LEU A 62 -52.48 7.50 54.65
N ALA A 63 -53.75 7.64 54.23
CA ALA A 63 -54.19 7.20 52.91
C ALA A 63 -53.47 7.97 51.78
N ASP A 64 -53.31 9.29 51.93
CA ASP A 64 -52.57 10.12 50.99
C ASP A 64 -51.10 9.69 50.85
N LEU A 65 -50.41 9.47 51.99
CA LEU A 65 -49.01 9.02 51.99
C LEU A 65 -48.86 7.60 51.46
N ASN A 66 -49.81 6.70 51.74
CA ASN A 66 -49.84 5.37 51.14
C ASN A 66 -50.02 5.46 49.61
N GLY A 67 -50.82 6.40 49.13
CA GLY A 67 -50.94 6.70 47.70
C GLY A 67 -49.62 7.12 47.07
N VAL A 68 -48.82 7.95 47.76
CA VAL A 68 -47.47 8.33 47.31
C VAL A 68 -46.56 7.10 47.20
N ILE A 69 -46.55 6.25 48.23
CA ILE A 69 -45.74 5.02 48.23
C ILE A 69 -46.14 4.11 47.06
N LEU A 70 -47.44 3.90 46.83
CA LEU A 70 -47.93 3.11 45.71
C LEU A 70 -47.52 3.69 44.35
N ARG A 71 -47.46 5.03 44.19
CA ARG A 71 -46.91 5.64 42.98
C ARG A 71 -45.42 5.36 42.84
N PHE A 72 -44.64 5.51 43.91
CA PHE A 72 -43.20 5.22 43.89
C PHE A 72 -42.89 3.77 43.51
N THR A 73 -43.71 2.80 43.93
CA THR A 73 -43.55 1.39 43.50
C THR A 73 -43.75 1.17 42.00
N LYS A 74 -44.45 2.09 41.32
CA LYS A 74 -44.63 2.08 39.85
C LYS A 74 -43.60 2.95 39.13
N TRP A 75 -42.54 3.39 39.82
CA TRP A 75 -41.55 4.35 39.33
C TRP A 75 -42.13 5.72 38.92
N ASP A 76 -43.35 6.01 39.35
CA ASP A 76 -43.98 7.32 39.16
C ASP A 76 -43.56 8.24 40.31
N MET A 77 -42.43 8.93 40.09
CA MET A 77 -41.88 9.91 41.03
C MET A 77 -42.42 11.32 40.77
N ASP A 78 -43.41 11.48 39.89
CA ASP A 78 -43.97 12.78 39.57
C ASP A 78 -45.05 13.20 40.59
N GLY A 79 -45.18 14.53 40.73
CA GLY A 79 -46.19 15.14 41.59
C GLY A 79 -45.71 15.48 43.01
N ILE A 80 -46.63 16.00 43.81
CA ILE A 80 -46.34 16.51 45.16
C ILE A 80 -46.48 15.43 46.22
N VAL A 81 -45.60 15.48 47.23
CA VAL A 81 -45.78 14.73 48.49
C VAL A 81 -46.59 15.62 49.45
N PRO A 82 -47.88 15.29 49.68
CA PRO A 82 -48.74 16.08 50.56
C PRO A 82 -48.25 16.01 52.01
N HIS A 83 -48.74 16.91 52.87
CA HIS A 83 -48.49 16.92 54.32
C HIS A 83 -47.04 17.19 54.77
N ALA A 84 -46.09 17.44 53.86
CA ALA A 84 -44.68 17.73 54.20
C ALA A 84 -44.47 19.01 55.04
N ALA A 85 -45.43 19.94 55.02
CA ALA A 85 -45.40 21.17 55.82
C ALA A 85 -45.88 20.98 57.28
N ARG A 86 -46.37 19.78 57.64
CA ARG A 86 -46.82 19.51 59.01
C ARG A 86 -45.63 19.45 59.97
N ALA A 87 -45.86 19.89 61.20
CA ALA A 87 -44.88 19.89 62.30
C ALA A 87 -45.09 18.73 63.28
N ASP A 88 -45.61 17.62 62.76
CA ASP A 88 -45.92 16.38 63.47
C ASP A 88 -45.30 15.16 62.75
N GLU A 89 -45.47 13.97 63.33
CA GLU A 89 -44.85 12.72 62.87
C GLU A 89 -45.28 12.35 61.44
N ILE A 90 -46.51 12.69 61.05
CA ILE A 90 -46.99 12.51 59.67
C ILE A 90 -46.22 13.43 58.73
N GLY A 91 -45.94 14.66 59.15
CA GLY A 91 -45.07 15.58 58.43
C GLY A 91 -43.64 15.06 58.29
N ASP A 92 -43.11 14.38 59.30
CA ASP A 92 -41.75 13.81 59.22
C ASP A 92 -41.68 12.62 58.25
N ILE A 93 -42.70 11.76 58.21
CA ILE A 93 -42.83 10.71 57.19
C ILE A 93 -42.93 11.34 55.80
N ALA A 94 -43.75 12.38 55.63
CA ALA A 94 -43.91 13.08 54.36
C ALA A 94 -42.59 13.74 53.88
N LYS A 95 -41.80 14.32 54.78
CA LYS A 95 -40.46 14.86 54.45
C LYS A 95 -39.49 13.75 54.03
N ALA A 96 -39.51 12.60 54.71
CA ALA A 96 -38.67 11.46 54.34
C ALA A 96 -39.04 10.93 52.94
N LEU A 97 -40.34 10.81 52.63
CA LEU A 97 -40.81 10.44 51.29
C LEU A 97 -40.42 11.48 50.23
N LYS A 98 -40.45 12.78 50.56
CA LYS A 98 -39.99 13.85 49.65
C LYS A 98 -38.47 13.78 49.39
N ALA A 99 -37.67 13.50 50.41
CA ALA A 99 -36.23 13.28 50.25
C ALA A 99 -35.97 12.06 49.36
N PHE A 100 -36.68 10.96 49.61
CA PHE A 100 -36.60 9.76 48.77
C PHE A 100 -36.98 10.03 47.31
N GLN A 101 -38.06 10.78 47.06
CA GLN A 101 -38.45 11.22 45.71
C GLN A 101 -37.33 11.99 45.01
N ALA A 102 -36.76 12.98 45.71
CA ALA A 102 -35.67 13.79 45.16
C ALA A 102 -34.42 12.94 44.86
N ASP A 103 -34.11 11.97 45.71
CA ASP A 103 -32.98 11.05 45.51
C ASP A 103 -33.23 10.11 44.33
N ALA A 104 -34.44 9.57 44.19
CA ALA A 104 -34.84 8.71 43.09
C ALA A 104 -34.80 9.43 41.72
N ILE A 105 -35.25 10.68 41.66
CA ILE A 105 -35.17 11.51 40.43
C ILE A 105 -33.71 11.73 40.03
N ARG A 106 -32.85 12.16 40.97
CA ARG A 106 -31.42 12.38 40.70
C ARG A 106 -30.71 11.10 40.25
N TRP A 107 -31.05 9.96 40.86
CA TRP A 107 -30.51 8.66 40.48
C TRP A 107 -30.90 8.26 39.04
N SER A 108 -32.16 8.45 38.67
CA SER A 108 -32.66 8.17 37.31
C SER A 108 -31.95 9.02 36.25
N GLU A 109 -31.82 10.33 36.49
CA GLU A 109 -31.12 11.25 35.58
C GLU A 109 -29.64 10.89 35.41
N SER A 110 -28.95 10.61 36.52
CA SER A 110 -27.54 10.22 36.49
C SER A 110 -27.32 8.91 35.74
N HIS A 111 -28.16 7.89 35.96
CA HIS A 111 -28.02 6.60 35.27
C HIS A 111 -28.36 6.67 33.78
N LYS A 112 -29.33 7.50 33.39
CA LYS A 112 -29.63 7.73 31.98
C LYS A 112 -28.44 8.39 31.26
N SER A 113 -27.85 9.43 31.87
CA SER A 113 -26.70 10.12 31.29
C SER A 113 -25.46 9.21 31.19
N GLU A 114 -25.19 8.39 32.21
CA GLU A 114 -24.09 7.42 32.21
C GLU A 114 -24.29 6.36 31.11
N GLN A 115 -25.48 5.80 30.99
CA GLN A 115 -25.80 4.80 29.97
C GLN A 115 -25.70 5.38 28.56
N ASP A 116 -26.24 6.58 28.33
CA ASP A 116 -26.14 7.28 27.04
C ASP A 116 -24.67 7.55 26.70
N SER A 117 -23.86 8.01 27.66
CA SER A 117 -22.41 8.23 27.48
C SER A 117 -21.67 6.94 27.11
N GLN A 118 -21.97 5.82 27.80
CA GLN A 118 -21.36 4.53 27.48
C GLN A 118 -21.75 4.01 26.10
N ILE A 119 -23.01 4.19 25.69
CA ILE A 119 -23.48 3.82 24.34
C ILE A 119 -22.76 4.67 23.30
N GLN A 120 -22.69 5.99 23.50
CA GLN A 120 -21.98 6.89 22.58
C GLN A 120 -20.49 6.57 22.49
N GLY A 121 -19.84 6.27 23.63
CA GLY A 121 -18.43 5.86 23.66
C GLY A 121 -18.18 4.55 22.91
N ARG A 122 -19.07 3.56 23.05
CA ARG A 122 -19.00 2.31 22.29
C ARG A 122 -19.21 2.53 20.80
N LEU A 123 -20.19 3.34 20.41
CA LEU A 123 -20.44 3.66 19.00
C LEU A 123 -19.27 4.42 18.37
N ALA A 124 -18.72 5.42 19.07
CA ALA A 124 -17.55 6.15 18.62
C ALA A 124 -16.32 5.25 18.47
N SER A 125 -16.10 4.34 19.42
CA SER A 125 -15.03 3.35 19.33
C SER A 125 -15.22 2.40 18.15
N GLN A 126 -16.45 1.92 17.90
CA GLN A 126 -16.76 1.05 16.77
C GLN A 126 -16.53 1.77 15.44
N GLN A 127 -17.00 3.02 15.30
CA GLN A 127 -16.77 3.84 14.11
C GLN A 127 -15.28 4.08 13.87
N ARG A 128 -14.51 4.36 14.93
CA ARG A 128 -13.06 4.52 14.85
C ARG A 128 -12.38 3.25 14.35
N THR A 129 -12.78 2.09 14.87
CA THR A 129 -12.24 0.80 14.43
C THR A 129 -12.59 0.51 12.98
N GLU A 130 -13.83 0.75 12.56
CA GLU A 130 -14.26 0.53 11.17
C GLU A 130 -13.50 1.44 10.20
N GLU A 131 -13.31 2.71 10.55
CA GLU A 131 -12.50 3.65 9.76
C GLU A 131 -11.05 3.16 9.62
N LEU A 132 -10.43 2.70 10.72
CA LEU A 132 -9.07 2.14 10.67
C LEU A 132 -9.00 0.88 9.80
N ILE A 133 -10.01 0.01 9.85
CA ILE A 133 -10.10 -1.18 8.99
C ILE A 133 -10.24 -0.77 7.52
N HIS A 134 -11.07 0.23 7.20
CA HIS A 134 -11.21 0.75 5.85
C HIS A 134 -9.92 1.35 5.31
N GLN A 135 -9.25 2.19 6.11
CA GLN A 135 -7.95 2.77 5.74
C GLN A 135 -6.91 1.68 5.52
N PHE A 136 -6.81 0.71 6.43
CA PHE A 136 -5.90 -0.43 6.30
C PHE A 136 -6.15 -1.22 5.01
N ARG A 137 -7.42 -1.55 4.73
CA ARG A 137 -7.82 -2.26 3.50
C ARG A 137 -7.43 -1.47 2.24
N SER A 138 -7.69 -0.16 2.23
CA SER A 138 -7.34 0.71 1.11
C SER A 138 -5.82 0.78 0.89
N SER A 139 -5.04 0.96 1.96
CA SER A 139 -3.58 0.98 1.88
C SER A 139 -3.01 -0.36 1.38
N ILE A 140 -3.50 -1.49 1.90
CA ILE A 140 -3.05 -2.82 1.44
C ILE A 140 -3.44 -3.06 -0.03
N ALA A 141 -4.65 -2.68 -0.44
CA ALA A 141 -5.07 -2.79 -1.83
C ALA A 141 -4.18 -1.95 -2.77
N GLY A 142 -3.82 -0.73 -2.36
CA GLY A 142 -2.89 0.13 -3.10
C GLY A 142 -1.49 -0.48 -3.22
N ILE A 143 -0.94 -1.00 -2.12
CA ILE A 143 0.38 -1.65 -2.11
C ILE A 143 0.39 -2.90 -2.98
N LEU A 144 -0.64 -3.76 -2.87
CA LEU A 144 -0.75 -4.98 -3.69
C LEU A 144 -0.93 -4.65 -5.17
N GLY A 145 -1.66 -3.58 -5.50
CA GLY A 145 -1.77 -3.09 -6.87
C GLY A 145 -0.42 -2.64 -7.44
N ALA A 146 0.31 -1.79 -6.71
CA ALA A 146 1.63 -1.34 -7.11
C ALA A 146 2.65 -2.49 -7.23
N PHE A 147 2.55 -3.49 -6.33
CA PHE A 147 3.37 -4.70 -6.40
C PHE A 147 3.04 -5.56 -7.62
N ALA A 148 1.76 -5.78 -7.92
CA ALA A 148 1.33 -6.53 -9.10
C ALA A 148 1.77 -5.86 -10.41
N ASP A 149 1.68 -4.53 -10.49
CA ASP A 149 2.17 -3.77 -11.64
C ASP A 149 3.70 -3.86 -11.78
N SER A 150 4.44 -3.76 -10.67
CA SER A 150 5.90 -3.94 -10.68
C SER A 150 6.31 -5.35 -11.14
N ALA A 151 5.59 -6.38 -10.68
CA ALA A 151 5.82 -7.76 -11.11
C ALA A 151 5.51 -7.96 -12.60
N ARG A 152 4.45 -7.33 -13.14
CA ARG A 152 4.13 -7.35 -14.57
C ARG A 152 5.23 -6.70 -15.41
N THR A 153 5.69 -5.52 -15.02
CA THR A 153 6.80 -4.83 -15.69
C THR A 153 8.08 -5.66 -15.67
N MET A 154 8.36 -6.36 -14.55
CA MET A 154 9.51 -7.27 -14.46
C MET A 154 9.38 -8.48 -15.39
N ASP A 155 8.19 -9.09 -15.49
CA ASP A 155 7.91 -10.19 -16.45
C ASP A 155 8.09 -9.73 -17.91
N GLU A 156 7.54 -8.56 -18.26
CA GLU A 156 7.70 -7.96 -19.59
C GLU A 156 9.16 -7.69 -19.92
N THR A 157 9.92 -7.14 -18.97
CA THR A 157 11.35 -6.87 -19.13
C THR A 157 12.15 -8.16 -19.29
N ALA A 158 11.85 -9.20 -18.50
CA ALA A 158 12.50 -10.49 -18.60
C ALA A 158 12.23 -11.18 -19.95
N ARG A 159 10.99 -11.11 -20.46
CA ARG A 159 10.65 -11.59 -21.81
C ARG A 159 11.41 -10.83 -22.89
N ALA A 160 11.47 -9.50 -22.79
CA ALA A 160 12.23 -8.68 -23.73
C ALA A 160 13.72 -9.06 -23.73
N LEU A 161 14.32 -9.24 -22.55
CA LEU A 161 15.70 -9.71 -22.41
C LEU A 161 15.91 -11.09 -23.03
N SER A 162 14.97 -12.01 -22.84
CA SER A 162 15.03 -13.35 -23.45
C SER A 162 15.00 -13.28 -24.98
N THR A 163 14.15 -12.42 -25.55
CA THR A 163 14.11 -12.20 -27.01
C THR A 163 15.41 -11.59 -27.51
N VAL A 164 15.92 -10.55 -26.85
CA VAL A 164 17.20 -9.91 -27.23
C VAL A 164 18.36 -10.90 -27.14
N ALA A 165 18.39 -11.77 -26.12
CA ALA A 165 19.41 -12.80 -25.99
C ALA A 165 19.31 -13.84 -27.14
N SER A 166 18.10 -14.25 -27.53
CA SER A 166 17.88 -15.15 -28.67
C SER A 166 18.36 -14.53 -29.98
N ASP A 167 17.95 -13.29 -30.27
CA ASP A 167 18.39 -12.55 -31.47
C ASP A 167 19.91 -12.36 -31.50
N THR A 168 20.51 -12.11 -30.33
CA THR A 168 21.97 -11.97 -30.22
C THR A 168 22.67 -13.28 -30.54
N ASN A 169 22.16 -14.41 -30.05
CA ASN A 169 22.72 -15.73 -30.38
C ASN A 169 22.62 -16.05 -31.87
N GLU A 170 21.51 -15.72 -32.52
CA GLU A 170 21.36 -15.91 -33.97
C GLU A 170 22.38 -15.06 -34.74
N ARG A 171 22.53 -13.79 -34.37
CA ARG A 171 23.52 -12.89 -34.97
C ARG A 171 24.95 -13.37 -34.78
N VAL A 172 25.28 -13.92 -33.60
CA VAL A 172 26.60 -14.53 -33.34
C VAL A 172 26.84 -15.71 -34.28
N GLY A 173 25.82 -16.53 -34.55
CA GLY A 173 25.90 -17.61 -35.54
C GLY A 173 26.23 -17.10 -36.95
N VAL A 174 25.56 -16.02 -37.39
CA VAL A 174 25.85 -15.38 -38.70
C VAL A 174 27.29 -14.85 -38.75
N VAL A 175 27.75 -14.18 -37.68
CA VAL A 175 29.11 -13.64 -37.59
C VAL A 175 30.16 -14.76 -37.61
N ALA A 176 29.90 -15.87 -36.93
CA ALA A 176 30.79 -17.04 -36.94
C ALA A 176 30.92 -17.59 -38.36
N SER A 177 29.81 -17.79 -39.06
CA SER A 177 29.82 -18.26 -40.46
C SER A 177 30.56 -17.31 -41.40
N ALA A 178 30.35 -15.99 -41.26
CA ALA A 178 31.05 -14.99 -42.07
C ALA A 178 32.56 -14.97 -41.78
N SER A 179 32.95 -15.23 -40.52
CA SER A 179 34.36 -15.34 -40.12
C SER A 179 35.02 -16.59 -40.70
N ASP A 180 34.33 -17.73 -40.69
CA ASP A 180 34.80 -18.98 -41.32
C ASP A 180 34.99 -18.81 -42.83
N GLU A 181 34.05 -18.16 -43.51
CA GLU A 181 34.15 -17.83 -44.95
C GLU A 181 35.34 -16.89 -45.23
N ALA A 182 35.52 -15.85 -44.43
CA ALA A 182 36.66 -14.94 -44.56
C ALA A 182 38.00 -15.66 -44.37
N SER A 183 38.11 -16.55 -43.38
CA SER A 183 39.30 -17.37 -43.16
C SER A 183 39.60 -18.29 -44.35
N ALA A 184 38.58 -18.95 -44.91
CA ALA A 184 38.74 -19.79 -46.11
C ALA A 184 39.21 -18.97 -47.33
N ASN A 185 38.67 -17.77 -47.50
CA ASN A 185 39.08 -16.85 -48.56
C ASN A 185 40.53 -16.40 -48.39
N VAL A 186 40.96 -16.04 -47.17
CA VAL A 186 42.36 -15.69 -46.87
C VAL A 186 43.29 -16.86 -47.17
N GLN A 187 42.91 -18.08 -46.82
CA GLN A 187 43.71 -19.27 -47.11
C GLN A 187 43.83 -19.55 -48.61
N THR A 188 42.78 -19.31 -49.38
CA THR A 188 42.78 -19.39 -50.85
C THR A 188 43.69 -18.34 -51.47
N VAL A 189 43.64 -17.10 -50.96
CA VAL A 189 44.53 -16.02 -51.42
C VAL A 189 46.00 -16.35 -51.10
N ALA A 190 46.28 -16.91 -49.92
CA ALA A 190 47.63 -17.35 -49.55
C ALA A 190 48.16 -18.43 -50.51
N ALA A 191 47.35 -19.45 -50.82
CA ALA A 191 47.72 -20.49 -51.79
C ALA A 191 47.99 -19.91 -53.18
N THR A 192 47.13 -19.00 -53.66
CA THR A 192 47.33 -18.31 -54.94
C THR A 192 48.62 -17.47 -54.94
N ALA A 193 48.95 -16.83 -53.83
CA ALA A 193 50.19 -16.06 -53.68
C ALA A 193 51.44 -16.96 -53.69
N GLU A 194 51.37 -18.14 -53.08
CA GLU A 194 52.44 -19.15 -53.14
C GLU A 194 52.64 -19.65 -54.59
N GLU A 195 51.55 -19.96 -55.31
CA GLU A 195 51.61 -20.38 -56.72
C GLU A 195 52.17 -19.26 -57.62
N LEU A 196 51.78 -18.01 -57.38
CA LEU A 196 52.32 -16.85 -58.09
C LEU A 196 53.83 -16.69 -57.84
N ALA A 197 54.30 -16.89 -56.60
CA ALA A 197 55.72 -16.82 -56.27
C ALA A 197 56.54 -17.89 -57.02
N VAL A 198 56.00 -19.10 -57.14
CA VAL A 198 56.60 -20.18 -57.95
C VAL A 198 56.67 -19.78 -59.43
N SER A 199 55.57 -19.27 -59.98
CA SER A 199 55.50 -18.81 -61.39
C SER A 199 56.51 -17.70 -61.70
N VAL A 200 56.66 -16.72 -60.79
CA VAL A 200 57.67 -15.66 -60.89
C VAL A 200 59.09 -16.23 -60.87
N GLY A 201 59.35 -17.24 -60.03
CA GLY A 201 60.64 -17.95 -60.00
C GLY A 201 60.96 -18.68 -61.32
N GLU A 202 59.97 -19.34 -61.92
CA GLU A 202 60.13 -19.97 -63.24
C GLU A 202 60.39 -18.94 -64.33
N ILE A 203 59.63 -17.83 -64.36
CA ILE A 203 59.83 -16.74 -65.31
C ILE A 203 61.25 -16.19 -65.18
N GLY A 204 61.75 -15.96 -63.96
CA GLY A 204 63.12 -15.52 -63.71
C GLY A 204 64.16 -16.49 -64.30
N THR A 205 63.95 -17.80 -64.15
CA THR A 205 64.83 -18.83 -64.72
C THR A 205 64.79 -18.85 -66.25
N ARG A 206 63.60 -18.71 -66.84
CA ARG A 206 63.41 -18.62 -68.31
C ARG A 206 64.08 -17.38 -68.88
N VAL A 207 63.94 -16.23 -68.22
CA VAL A 207 64.58 -14.95 -68.60
C VAL A 207 66.11 -15.07 -68.53
N SER A 208 66.66 -15.65 -67.47
CA SER A 208 68.12 -15.88 -67.34
C SER A 208 68.66 -16.76 -68.48
N THR A 209 67.92 -17.81 -68.83
CA THR A 209 68.28 -18.70 -69.94
C THR A 209 68.23 -17.99 -71.28
N ALA A 210 67.19 -17.19 -71.54
CA ALA A 210 67.07 -16.38 -72.75
C ALA A 210 68.24 -15.38 -72.88
N SER A 211 68.60 -14.67 -71.80
CA SER A 211 69.77 -13.79 -71.79
C SER A 211 71.07 -14.53 -72.13
N ARG A 212 71.26 -15.76 -71.62
CA ARG A 212 72.43 -16.58 -71.93
C ARG A 212 72.49 -16.95 -73.41
N ILE A 213 71.36 -17.35 -74.00
CA ILE A 213 71.25 -17.66 -75.44
C ILE A 213 71.55 -16.41 -76.27
N VAL A 214 70.96 -15.25 -75.93
CA VAL A 214 71.22 -13.99 -76.64
C VAL A 214 72.70 -13.62 -76.60
N ASN A 215 73.37 -13.75 -75.44
CA ASN A 215 74.81 -13.53 -75.34
C ASN A 215 75.62 -14.49 -76.23
N GLN A 216 75.24 -15.77 -76.27
CA GLN A 216 75.88 -16.75 -77.16
C GLN A 216 75.67 -16.42 -78.64
N VAL A 217 74.48 -15.98 -79.03
CA VAL A 217 74.17 -15.57 -80.40
C VAL A 217 75.00 -14.35 -80.81
N THR A 218 75.11 -13.36 -79.91
CA THR A 218 75.96 -12.17 -80.14
C THR A 218 77.43 -12.56 -80.33
N GLU A 219 77.96 -13.49 -79.53
CA GLU A 219 79.33 -13.97 -79.69
C GLU A 219 79.52 -14.76 -81.00
N ASN A 220 78.56 -15.61 -81.37
CA ASN A 220 78.59 -16.33 -82.64
C ASN A 220 78.56 -15.36 -83.84
N ALA A 221 77.74 -14.29 -83.77
CA ALA A 221 77.69 -13.25 -84.78
C ALA A 221 79.04 -12.50 -84.90
N ARG A 222 79.69 -12.22 -83.76
CA ARG A 222 81.04 -11.63 -83.72
C ARG A 222 82.08 -12.53 -84.41
N ILE A 223 82.07 -13.84 -84.13
CA ILE A 223 82.95 -14.82 -84.77
C ILE A 223 82.68 -14.90 -86.27
N ALA A 224 81.41 -14.89 -86.69
CA ALA A 224 81.04 -14.89 -88.10
C ALA A 224 81.55 -13.64 -88.82
N ASN A 225 81.43 -12.46 -88.20
CA ASN A 225 81.96 -11.21 -88.75
C ASN A 225 83.48 -11.28 -88.97
N LEU A 226 84.24 -11.80 -87.99
CA LEU A 226 85.68 -12.02 -88.13
C LEU A 226 86.04 -12.96 -89.28
N LYS A 227 85.24 -14.02 -89.51
CA LYS A 227 85.45 -14.93 -90.65
C LYS A 227 85.19 -14.23 -91.98
N VAL A 228 84.14 -13.39 -92.06
CA VAL A 228 83.83 -12.60 -93.27
C VAL A 228 84.96 -11.60 -93.55
N GLU A 229 85.47 -10.91 -92.54
CA GLU A 229 86.65 -10.04 -92.66
C GLU A 229 87.88 -10.81 -93.16
N GLY A 230 88.13 -12.00 -92.62
CA GLY A 230 89.21 -12.89 -93.08
C GLY A 230 89.05 -13.33 -94.54
N LEU A 231 87.83 -13.68 -94.96
CA LEU A 231 87.53 -14.01 -96.36
C LEU A 231 87.72 -12.81 -97.28
N ALA A 232 87.31 -11.61 -96.87
CA ALA A 232 87.52 -10.38 -97.63
C ALA A 232 89.02 -10.10 -97.81
N SER A 233 89.82 -10.26 -96.75
CA SER A 233 91.28 -10.14 -96.82
C SER A 233 91.92 -11.17 -97.76
N ALA A 234 91.48 -12.43 -97.71
CA ALA A 234 91.96 -13.47 -98.61
C ALA A 234 91.61 -13.18 -100.08
N ALA A 235 90.38 -12.73 -100.35
CA ALA A 235 89.94 -12.33 -101.69
C ALA A 235 90.77 -11.15 -102.23
N GLN A 236 91.09 -10.17 -101.38
CA GLN A 236 91.97 -9.06 -101.75
C GLN A 236 93.36 -9.55 -102.20
N ARG A 237 93.99 -10.45 -101.41
CA ARG A 237 95.30 -11.02 -101.76
C ARG A 237 95.26 -11.82 -103.06
N ILE A 238 94.15 -12.54 -103.33
CA ILE A 238 93.95 -13.22 -104.62
C ILE A 238 93.87 -12.20 -105.74
N GLY A 239 93.14 -11.09 -105.55
CA GLY A 239 93.10 -9.97 -106.49
C GLY A 239 94.49 -9.42 -106.81
N ASP A 240 95.32 -9.21 -105.79
CA ASP A 240 96.71 -8.73 -105.95
C ASP A 240 97.55 -9.73 -106.79
N VAL A 241 97.40 -11.04 -106.54
CA VAL A 241 98.09 -12.09 -107.31
C VAL A 241 97.59 -12.13 -108.76
N VAL A 242 96.28 -12.00 -108.99
CA VAL A 242 95.71 -11.95 -110.34
C VAL A 242 96.23 -10.73 -111.10
N SER A 243 96.34 -9.58 -110.44
CA SER A 243 96.95 -8.37 -111.04
C SER A 243 98.40 -8.62 -111.43
N LEU A 244 99.20 -9.22 -110.54
CA LEU A 244 100.60 -9.58 -110.84
C LEU A 244 100.71 -10.55 -112.03
N ILE A 245 99.81 -11.54 -112.12
CA ILE A 245 99.75 -12.47 -113.26
C ILE A 245 99.43 -11.71 -114.56
N GLN A 246 98.47 -10.78 -114.52
CA GLN A 246 98.14 -9.95 -115.67
C GLN A 246 99.32 -9.08 -116.11
N ASP A 247 100.06 -8.48 -115.17
CA ASP A 247 101.26 -7.69 -115.44
C ASP A 247 102.37 -8.53 -116.09
N VAL A 248 102.64 -9.73 -115.56
CA VAL A 248 103.62 -10.68 -116.14
C VAL A 248 103.18 -11.14 -117.52
N ALA A 249 101.90 -11.44 -117.72
CA ALA A 249 101.37 -11.82 -119.03
C ALA A 249 101.50 -10.70 -120.05
N ALA A 250 101.22 -9.45 -119.67
CA ALA A 250 101.43 -8.28 -120.51
C ALA A 250 102.93 -8.07 -120.85
N GLN A 251 103.83 -8.26 -119.87
CA GLN A 251 105.28 -8.21 -120.10
C GLN A 251 105.75 -9.35 -121.00
N THR A 252 105.20 -10.55 -120.86
CA THR A 252 105.50 -11.72 -121.71
C THR A 252 105.01 -11.50 -123.15
N ASN A 253 103.83 -10.90 -123.31
CA ASN A 253 103.31 -10.49 -124.63
C ASN A 253 104.19 -9.40 -125.27
N LEU A 254 104.67 -8.42 -124.49
CA LEU A 254 105.64 -7.42 -124.95
C LEU A 254 107.00 -8.03 -125.30
N LEU A 255 107.46 -9.05 -124.59
CA LEU A 255 108.67 -9.82 -124.91
C LEU A 255 108.50 -10.64 -126.19
N ALA A 256 107.34 -11.29 -126.36
CA ALA A 256 107.02 -12.08 -127.55
C ALA A 256 106.77 -11.21 -128.80
N LEU A 257 106.40 -9.94 -128.63
CA LEU A 257 106.23 -8.98 -129.74
C LEU A 257 107.54 -8.25 -130.11
N ASN A 258 108.52 -8.18 -129.21
CA ASN A 258 109.85 -7.58 -129.43
C ASN A 258 110.93 -8.62 -129.82
N ALA A 259 110.61 -9.91 -129.79
CA ALA A 259 111.44 -11.01 -130.27
C ALA A 259 111.05 -11.39 -131.71
#